data_AF-A0A538EVF4-F1
#
_entry.id   AF-A0A538EVF4-F1
#
_cell.length_a   1.000
_cell.length_b   1.000
_cell.length_c   1.000
_cell.angle_alpha   90.00
_cell.angle_beta   90.00
_cell.angle_gamma   90.00
#
_symmetry.space_group_name_H-M   'P 1'
#
loop_
_entity.id
_entity.type
_entity.pdbx_description
1 polymer ?
#
loop_
_entity_poly.entity_id
_entity_poly.type
_entity_poly.pdbx_seq_one_letter_code
_entity_poly.pdbx_strand_id
1 'polypeptide(L)'
;GQTAQTVSSITSVDLSGISKIEEAFAIALAAGAMWLFVTVALAERRHELATMAAVGASMRTIGAFLRSETVLVLLAGLALASLLGFVLAEMLVAMLQHVFDPPPDHLAVPWRFLGELTAGAVAGATLALVVATRAVRRLPLGAILREQ
;
A
#
# COMPACT_ATOMS: atom_id res chain seq x y z
N GLY A 1 -40.02 -22.94 -7.41
CA GLY A 1 -39.71 -21.82 -6.50
C GLY A 1 -38.88 -22.18 -5.28
N GLN A 2 -37.99 -23.19 -5.32
CA GLN A 2 -36.96 -23.42 -4.30
C GLN A 2 -35.60 -23.70 -4.96
N THR A 3 -35.59 -24.47 -6.04
CA THR A 3 -34.39 -24.75 -6.86
C THR A 3 -33.74 -23.49 -7.48
N ALA A 4 -34.52 -22.49 -7.90
CA ALA A 4 -33.98 -21.23 -8.42
C ALA A 4 -33.30 -20.37 -7.34
N GLN A 5 -33.74 -20.46 -6.08
CA GLN A 5 -33.13 -19.72 -4.98
C GLN A 5 -31.84 -20.37 -4.48
N THR A 6 -31.74 -21.71 -4.50
CA THR A 6 -30.49 -22.41 -4.17
C THR A 6 -29.41 -22.16 -5.23
N VAL A 7 -29.76 -22.15 -6.52
CA VAL A 7 -28.81 -21.84 -7.61
C VAL A 7 -28.36 -20.37 -7.53
N SER A 8 -29.29 -19.44 -7.33
CA SER A 8 -28.94 -18.02 -7.15
C SER A 8 -28.09 -17.78 -5.90
N SER A 9 -28.32 -18.52 -4.81
CA SER A 9 -27.54 -18.43 -3.57
C SER A 9 -26.14 -19.02 -3.69
N ILE A 10 -25.91 -20.03 -4.53
CA ILE A 10 -24.57 -20.58 -4.78
C ILE A 10 -23.76 -19.61 -5.66
N THR A 11 -24.37 -19.07 -6.73
CA THR A 11 -23.69 -18.16 -7.65
C THR A 11 -23.42 -16.78 -7.03
N SER A 12 -24.34 -16.22 -6.22
CA SER A 12 -24.10 -14.93 -5.55
C SER A 12 -23.09 -15.03 -4.41
N VAL A 13 -23.09 -16.16 -3.69
CA VAL A 13 -22.14 -16.37 -2.59
C VAL A 13 -20.72 -16.60 -3.14
N ASP A 14 -20.54 -17.33 -4.25
CA ASP A 14 -19.21 -17.50 -4.85
C ASP A 14 -18.62 -16.21 -5.41
N LEU A 15 -19.41 -15.37 -6.10
CA LEU A 15 -18.92 -14.07 -6.61
C LEU A 15 -18.53 -13.13 -5.47
N SER A 16 -19.35 -13.04 -4.42
CA SER A 16 -19.03 -12.21 -3.25
C SER A 16 -17.86 -12.77 -2.43
N GLY A 17 -17.67 -14.08 -2.42
CA GLY A 17 -16.56 -14.76 -1.74
C GLY A 17 -15.23 -14.49 -2.44
N ILE A 18 -15.18 -14.67 -3.77
CA ILE A 18 -13.98 -14.43 -4.58
C ILE A 18 -13.57 -12.95 -4.50
N SER A 19 -14.53 -12.04 -4.66
CA SER A 19 -14.26 -10.60 -4.63
C SER A 19 -13.66 -10.16 -3.27
N LYS A 20 -14.15 -10.70 -2.15
CA LYS A 20 -13.54 -10.42 -0.82
C LYS A 20 -12.11 -10.90 -0.68
N ILE A 21 -11.78 -12.06 -1.26
CA ILE A 21 -10.42 -12.61 -1.23
C ILE A 21 -9.50 -11.73 -2.06
N GLU A 22 -9.95 -11.30 -3.24
CA GLU A 22 -9.21 -10.38 -4.10
C GLU A 22 -8.96 -9.03 -3.41
N GLU A 23 -9.99 -8.44 -2.82
CA GLU A 23 -9.87 -7.19 -2.06
C GLU A 23 -8.87 -7.33 -0.91
N ALA A 24 -8.99 -8.39 -0.11
CA ALA A 24 -8.07 -8.66 0.99
C ALA A 24 -6.63 -8.87 0.51
N PHE A 25 -6.45 -9.57 -0.61
CA PHE A 25 -5.14 -9.77 -1.23
C PHE A 25 -4.53 -8.44 -1.69
N ALA A 26 -5.31 -7.59 -2.37
CA ALA A 26 -4.85 -6.28 -2.82
C ALA A 26 -4.44 -5.38 -1.63
N ILE A 27 -5.25 -5.37 -0.57
CA ILE A 27 -4.95 -4.62 0.67
C ILE A 27 -3.65 -5.13 1.31
N ALA A 28 -3.50 -6.45 1.44
CA ALA A 28 -2.31 -7.08 2.00
C ALA A 28 -1.06 -6.79 1.16
N LEU A 29 -1.19 -6.84 -0.17
CA LEU A 29 -0.09 -6.56 -1.10
C LEU A 29 0.33 -5.09 -1.03
N ALA A 30 -0.62 -4.15 -0.96
CA ALA A 30 -0.32 -2.73 -0.79
C ALA A 30 0.38 -2.45 0.55
N ALA A 31 -0.08 -3.06 1.64
CA ALA A 31 0.57 -2.96 2.95
C ALA A 31 2.00 -3.54 2.90
N GLY A 32 2.16 -4.73 2.31
CA GLY A 32 3.45 -5.40 2.15
C GLY A 32 4.42 -4.64 1.27
N ALA A 33 3.95 -4.03 0.18
CA ALA A 33 4.75 -3.21 -0.72
C ALA A 33 5.29 -1.97 0.00
N MET A 34 4.45 -1.26 0.75
CA MET A 34 4.89 -0.11 1.54
C MET A 34 5.84 -0.50 2.66
N TRP A 35 5.60 -1.65 3.30
CA TRP A 35 6.53 -2.19 4.28
C TRP A 35 7.90 -2.47 3.66
N LEU A 36 7.91 -3.20 2.55
CA LEU A 36 9.13 -3.55 1.83
C LEU A 36 9.89 -2.29 1.41
N PHE A 37 9.19 -1.33 0.81
CA PHE A 37 9.77 -0.05 0.40
C PHE A 37 10.51 0.64 1.57
N VAL A 38 9.86 0.80 2.73
CA VAL A 38 10.50 1.44 3.89
C VAL A 38 11.70 0.65 4.39
N THR A 39 11.60 -0.68 4.43
CA THR A 39 12.71 -1.53 4.91
C THR A 39 13.91 -1.49 3.96
N VAL A 40 13.68 -1.50 2.65
CA VAL A 40 14.72 -1.41 1.62
C VAL A 40 15.35 -0.02 1.61
N ALA A 41 14.54 1.05 1.66
CA ALA A 41 15.03 2.42 1.73
C ALA A 41 15.97 2.63 2.93
N LEU A 42 15.65 2.04 4.08
CA LEU A 42 16.53 2.07 5.24
C LEU A 42 17.84 1.30 5.01
N ALA A 43 17.76 0.12 4.39
CA ALA A 43 18.91 -0.74 4.15
C ALA A 43 19.90 -0.10 3.16
N GLU A 44 19.39 0.46 2.06
CA GLU A 44 20.19 1.11 1.02
C GLU A 44 20.84 2.41 1.53
N ARG A 45 20.10 3.23 2.29
CA ARG A 45 20.57 4.54 2.74
C ARG A 45 21.32 4.51 4.08
N ARG A 46 21.61 3.33 4.66
CA ARG A 46 22.23 3.22 5.99
C ARG A 46 23.54 4.01 6.11
N HIS A 47 24.34 4.06 5.05
CA HIS A 47 25.58 4.84 5.01
C HIS A 47 25.31 6.35 5.02
N GLU A 48 24.37 6.84 4.20
CA GLU A 48 23.94 8.25 4.21
C GLU A 48 23.46 8.68 5.59
N LEU A 49 22.64 7.85 6.25
CA LEU A 49 22.15 8.11 7.60
C LEU A 49 23.28 8.16 8.63
N ALA A 50 24.29 7.29 8.50
CA ALA A 50 25.46 7.30 9.37
C ALA A 50 26.30 8.57 9.17
N THR A 51 26.45 9.06 7.94
CA THR A 51 27.16 10.34 7.68
C THR A 51 26.40 11.53 8.27
N MET A 52 25.06 11.56 8.15
CA MET A 52 24.24 12.59 8.80
C MET A 52 24.42 12.55 10.33
N ALA A 53 24.43 11.35 10.93
CA ALA A 53 24.68 11.20 12.36
C ALA A 53 26.09 11.65 12.77
N ALA A 54 27.11 11.40 11.94
CA ALA A 54 28.50 11.81 12.21
C ALA A 54 28.68 13.34 12.22
N VAL A 55 27.90 14.07 11.41
CA VAL A 55 27.87 15.55 11.41
C VAL A 55 26.97 16.10 12.54
N GLY A 56 26.40 15.23 13.39
CA GLY A 56 25.61 15.61 14.56
C GLY A 56 24.10 15.72 14.32
N ALA A 57 23.58 15.21 13.20
CA ALA A 57 22.14 15.21 12.97
C ALA A 57 21.41 14.37 14.02
N SER A 58 20.34 14.93 14.58
CA SER A 58 19.52 14.21 15.55
C SER A 58 18.82 13.01 14.90
N MET A 59 18.60 11.94 15.68
CA MET A 59 17.81 10.78 15.24
C MET A 59 16.37 11.16 14.82
N ARG A 60 15.87 12.30 15.31
CA ARG A 60 14.56 12.85 14.94
C ARG A 60 14.58 13.42 13.52
N THR A 61 15.68 14.06 13.11
CA THR A 61 15.88 14.58 11.75
C THR A 61 15.97 13.45 10.74
N ILE A 62 16.76 12.41 11.06
CA ILE A 62 16.89 11.20 10.24
C ILE A 62 15.52 10.50 10.06
N GLY A 63 14.74 10.37 11.14
CA GLY A 63 13.39 9.79 11.05
C GLY A 63 12.39 10.66 10.28
N ALA A 64 12.54 12.00 10.33
CA ALA A 64 11.69 12.91 9.57
C ALA A 64 11.95 12.83 8.06
N PHE A 65 13.23 12.68 7.66
CA PHE A 65 13.61 12.46 6.27
C PHE A 65 12.97 11.20 5.69
N LEU A 66 13.15 10.05 6.35
CA LEU A 66 12.57 8.78 5.89
C LEU A 66 11.03 8.82 5.83
N ARG A 67 10.39 9.50 6.80
CA ARG A 67 8.92 9.69 6.78
C ARG A 67 8.50 10.53 5.57
N SER A 68 9.21 11.62 5.26
CA SER A 68 8.87 12.47 4.13
C SER A 68 8.98 11.73 2.80
N GLU A 69 10.04 10.93 2.62
CA GLU A 69 10.21 10.08 1.45
C GLU A 69 9.08 9.04 1.34
N THR A 70 8.72 8.40 2.46
CA THR A 70 7.60 7.45 2.51
C THR A 70 6.28 8.09 2.13
N VAL A 71 6.01 9.31 2.61
CA VAL A 71 4.79 10.06 2.28
C VAL A 71 4.78 10.44 0.80
N LEU A 72 5.90 10.90 0.25
CA LEU A 72 6.00 11.24 -1.17
C LEU A 72 5.76 10.02 -2.06
N VAL A 73 6.39 8.88 -1.74
CA VAL A 73 6.21 7.64 -2.50
C VAL A 73 4.79 7.11 -2.37
N LEU A 74 4.19 7.17 -1.18
CA LEU A 74 2.81 6.76 -0.99
C LEU A 74 1.85 7.62 -1.83
N LEU A 75 2.01 8.95 -1.81
CA LEU A 75 1.15 9.85 -2.59
C LEU A 75 1.34 9.65 -4.10
N ALA A 76 2.57 9.52 -4.57
CA ALA A 76 2.87 9.24 -5.98
C ALA A 76 2.31 7.88 -6.41
N GLY A 77 2.47 6.86 -5.57
CA GLY A 77 1.92 5.52 -5.80
C GLY A 77 0.39 5.53 -5.86
N LEU A 78 -0.28 6.22 -4.95
CA LEU A 78 -1.74 6.35 -4.95
C LEU A 78 -2.25 7.11 -6.19
N ALA A 79 -1.57 8.19 -6.57
CA ALA A 79 -1.90 8.95 -7.78
C ALA A 79 -1.75 8.07 -9.04
N LEU A 80 -0.64 7.35 -9.16
CA LEU A 80 -0.38 6.46 -10.29
C LEU A 80 -1.34 5.27 -10.34
N ALA A 81 -1.61 4.64 -9.20
CA ALA A 81 -2.56 3.55 -9.10
C ALA A 81 -3.98 4.00 -9.47
N SER A 82 -4.40 5.18 -9.01
CA SER A 82 -5.71 5.76 -9.36
C SER A 82 -5.81 6.06 -10.85
N LEU A 83 -4.76 6.64 -11.44
CA LEU A 83 -4.70 6.92 -12.88
C LEU A 83 -4.79 5.63 -13.70
N LEU A 84 -3.97 4.64 -13.38
CA LEU A 84 -3.95 3.36 -14.10
C LEU A 84 -5.27 2.59 -13.90
N GLY A 85 -5.81 2.56 -12.69
CA GLY A 85 -7.10 1.93 -12.39
C GLY A 85 -8.25 2.59 -13.15
N PHE A 86 -8.24 3.93 -13.24
CA PHE A 86 -9.22 4.68 -14.02
C PHE A 86 -9.11 4.38 -15.52
N VAL A 87 -7.90 4.42 -16.09
CA VAL A 87 -7.67 4.08 -17.50
C VAL A 87 -8.10 2.64 -17.81
N LEU A 88 -7.79 1.68 -16.94
CA LEU A 88 -8.23 0.29 -17.09
C LEU A 88 -9.75 0.17 -17.03
N ALA A 89 -10.40 0.87 -16.10
CA ALA A 89 -11.86 0.87 -15.98
C ALA A 89 -12.53 1.41 -17.25
N GLU A 90 -12.05 2.55 -17.77
CA GLU A 90 -12.53 3.13 -19.04
C GLU A 90 -12.35 2.16 -20.21
N MET A 91 -11.19 1.51 -20.29
CA MET A 91 -10.89 0.54 -21.36
C MET A 91 -11.83 -0.68 -21.29
N LEU A 92 -12.13 -1.18 -20.08
CA LEU A 92 -13.09 -2.26 -19.87
C LEU A 92 -14.52 -1.84 -20.24
N VAL A 93 -14.94 -0.64 -19.86
CA VAL A 93 -16.26 -0.10 -20.22
C VAL A 93 -16.39 0.01 -21.74
N ALA A 94 -15.41 0.59 -22.41
CA ALA A 94 -15.41 0.73 -23.88
C ALA A 94 -15.46 -0.63 -24.59
N MET A 95 -14.76 -1.65 -24.07
CA MET A 95 -14.80 -3.00 -24.61
C MET A 95 -16.18 -3.65 -24.44
N LEU A 96 -16.85 -3.43 -23.30
CA LEU A 96 -18.16 -4.01 -23.00
C LEU A 96 -19.32 -3.30 -23.71
N GLN A 97 -19.21 -1.99 -23.96
CA GLN A 97 -20.19 -1.22 -24.73
C GLN A 97 -20.39 -1.75 -26.16
N HIS A 98 -19.40 -2.47 -26.72
CA HIS A 98 -19.55 -3.09 -28.03
C HIS A 98 -20.51 -4.31 -28.04
N VAL A 99 -20.80 -4.88 -26.87
CA VAL A 99 -21.66 -6.05 -26.68
C VAL A 99 -22.96 -5.70 -25.95
N PHE A 100 -22.97 -4.63 -25.15
CA PHE A 100 -24.12 -4.16 -24.37
C PHE A 100 -24.52 -2.75 -24.78
N ASP A 101 -25.74 -2.61 -25.31
CA ASP A 101 -26.44 -1.34 -25.58
C ASP A 101 -27.72 -1.37 -24.73
N PRO A 102 -27.95 -0.48 -23.73
CA PRO A 102 -27.40 0.87 -23.58
C PRO A 102 -26.11 0.97 -22.74
N PRO A 103 -25.33 2.06 -22.93
CA PRO A 103 -24.09 2.30 -22.19
C PRO A 103 -24.33 2.50 -20.68
N PRO A 104 -23.38 2.12 -19.80
CA PRO A 104 -23.49 2.38 -18.38
C PRO A 104 -23.51 3.89 -18.09
N ASP A 105 -24.53 4.38 -17.38
CA ASP A 105 -24.71 5.80 -17.07
C ASP A 105 -23.67 6.37 -16.08
N HIS A 106 -22.92 5.51 -15.36
CA HIS A 106 -21.91 5.92 -14.37
C HIS A 106 -20.99 4.75 -13.96
N LEU A 107 -19.70 5.05 -13.75
CA LEU A 107 -18.77 4.09 -13.13
C LEU A 107 -19.19 3.83 -11.68
N ALA A 108 -19.45 2.57 -11.34
CA ALA A 108 -19.65 2.14 -9.97
C ALA A 108 -18.31 2.13 -9.22
N VAL A 109 -17.97 3.23 -8.55
CA VAL A 109 -16.70 3.35 -7.81
C VAL A 109 -16.83 2.74 -6.41
N PRO A 110 -16.03 1.71 -6.07
CA PRO A 110 -16.09 1.05 -4.77
C PRO A 110 -15.33 1.84 -3.70
N TRP A 111 -15.88 2.97 -3.25
CA TRP A 111 -15.23 3.88 -2.29
C TRP A 111 -14.74 3.21 -1.01
N ARG A 112 -15.47 2.20 -0.53
CA ARG A 112 -15.09 1.43 0.66
C ARG A 112 -13.78 0.68 0.44
N PHE A 113 -13.71 -0.10 -0.65
CA PHE A 113 -12.50 -0.84 -1.01
C PHE A 113 -11.30 0.11 -1.22
N LEU A 114 -11.49 1.22 -1.93
CA LEU A 114 -10.43 2.21 -2.14
C LEU A 114 -9.92 2.81 -0.81
N GLY A 115 -10.84 3.08 0.13
CA GLY A 115 -10.52 3.53 1.48
C GLY A 115 -9.73 2.48 2.27
N GLU A 116 -10.16 1.22 2.25
CA GLU A 116 -9.50 0.10 2.93
C GLU A 116 -8.12 -0.21 2.33
N LEU A 117 -7.98 -0.16 1.01
CA LEU A 117 -6.70 -0.29 0.30
C LEU A 117 -5.72 0.81 0.70
N THR A 118 -6.19 2.06 0.71
CA THR A 118 -5.37 3.21 1.12
C THR A 118 -4.97 3.09 2.59
N ALA A 119 -5.92 2.71 3.46
CA ALA A 119 -5.65 2.48 4.87
C ALA A 119 -4.64 1.34 5.09
N GLY A 120 -4.73 0.25 4.31
CA GLY A 120 -3.77 -0.85 4.33
C GLY A 120 -2.36 -0.40 3.95
N ALA A 121 -2.21 0.36 2.86
CA ALA A 121 -0.93 0.93 2.45
C ALA A 121 -0.33 1.85 3.53
N VAL A 122 -1.14 2.74 4.12
CA VAL A 122 -0.73 3.61 5.24
C VAL A 122 -0.35 2.78 6.47
N ALA A 123 -1.11 1.74 6.80
CA ALA A 123 -0.81 0.86 7.92
C ALA A 123 0.52 0.13 7.72
N GLY A 124 0.76 -0.43 6.54
CA GLY A 124 2.03 -1.07 6.18
C GLY A 124 3.22 -0.10 6.31
N ALA A 125 3.09 1.11 5.75
CA ALA A 125 4.11 2.15 5.83
C ALA A 125 4.41 2.58 7.28
N THR A 126 3.35 2.84 8.06
CA THR A 126 3.49 3.30 9.45
C THR A 126 4.08 2.23 10.35
N LEU A 127 3.63 0.98 10.23
CA LEU A 127 4.19 -0.16 10.96
C LEU A 127 5.67 -0.34 10.61
N ALA A 128 6.04 -0.26 9.33
CA ALA A 128 7.42 -0.38 8.90
C ALA A 128 8.31 0.74 9.45
N LEU A 129 7.85 2.00 9.41
CA LEU A 129 8.56 3.14 10.01
C LEU A 129 8.73 2.97 11.53
N VAL A 130 7.72 2.47 12.22
CA VAL A 130 7.79 2.19 13.67
C VAL A 130 8.81 1.08 13.97
N VAL A 131 8.83 0.02 13.16
CA VAL A 131 9.81 -1.08 13.32
C VAL A 131 11.23 -0.62 12.97
N ALA A 132 11.39 0.12 11.87
CA ALA A 132 12.66 0.73 11.46
C ALA A 132 13.25 1.62 12.56
N THR A 133 12.45 2.55 13.10
CA THR A 133 12.90 3.45 14.17
C THR A 133 13.26 2.71 15.45
N ARG A 134 12.53 1.63 15.80
CA ARG A 134 12.89 0.76 16.93
C ARG A 134 14.17 -0.03 16.70
N ALA A 135 14.38 -0.56 15.49
CA ALA A 135 15.57 -1.30 15.13
C ALA A 135 16.83 -0.42 15.21
N VAL A 136 16.77 0.80 14.68
CA VAL A 136 17.88 1.78 14.75
C VAL A 136 18.21 2.16 16.20
N ARG A 137 17.20 2.36 17.06
CA ARG A 137 17.42 2.66 18.49
C ARG A 137 18.04 1.52 19.28
N ARG A 138 17.88 0.27 18.83
CA ARG A 138 18.40 -0.93 19.51
C ARG A 138 19.83 -1.28 19.13
N LEU A 139 20.40 -0.68 18.08
CA LEU A 139 21.82 -0.81 17.77
C LEU A 139 22.58 0.06 18.78
N PRO A 140 23.24 -0.54 19.79
CA PRO A 140 23.76 0.19 20.92
C PRO A 140 24.92 1.10 20.47
N LEU A 141 24.79 2.37 20.81
CA LEU A 141 25.84 3.41 20.81
C LEU A 141 27.13 3.00 21.57
N GLY A 142 27.14 1.84 22.25
CA GLY A 142 28.29 1.30 22.99
C GLY A 142 29.28 0.47 22.16
N ALA A 143 28.99 0.11 20.91
CA ALA A 143 29.95 -0.61 20.07
C ALA A 143 31.03 0.31 19.47
N ILE A 144 30.75 1.60 19.33
CA ILE A 144 31.66 2.58 18.68
C ILE A 144 32.68 3.15 19.67
N LEU A 145 32.46 2.98 20.98
CA LEU A 145 33.39 3.39 22.05
C LEU A 145 34.39 2.29 22.45
N ARG A 146 34.40 1.14 21.77
CA ARG A 146 35.28 0.01 22.10
C ARG A 146 36.45 -0.19 21.13
N GLU A 147 36.57 0.68 20.13
CA GLU A 147 37.65 0.67 19.13
C GLU A 147 38.58 1.90 19.23
N GLN A 148 38.55 2.61 20.36
CA GLN A 148 39.54 3.63 20.74
C GLN A 148 40.17 3.22 22.07
#